data_AF-A0A6P0UH09-F1
#
_entry.id   AF-A0A6P0UH09-F1
#
_cell.length_a   1.000
_cell.length_b   1.000
_cell.length_c   1.000
_cell.angle_alpha   90.00
_cell.angle_beta   90.00
_cell.angle_gamma   90.00
#
_symmetry.space_group_name_H-M   'P 1'
#
loop_
_entity.id
_entity.type
_entity.pdbx_description
1 polymer ?
#
loop_
_entity_poly.entity_id
_entity_poly.type
_entity_poly.pdbx_seq_one_letter_code
_entity_poly.pdbx_strand_id
1 'polypeptide(L)'
;MSKPILGGIYRRSFFNELTERVEYAKTQRIVGFDEHEIFYDAQWSDLSWTFSGNFNRKAYFYRMSVKTFLSNAEQIGFQEITNEEFKHFRPDLPLRFARLKQITWSDLAEKGLNTLSPEFLKTTLPIPEIIIVPSGPKGGLKSGIKVSGKENLNFQFILETTLNSMDNPENYSPSGIGYFRLGWDKRIPSYYIGGYIDKAGFLID
;
A
#
# COMPACT_ATOMS: atom_id res chain seq x y z
N MET A 1 -14.52 9.94 -17.73
CA MET A 1 -14.49 8.65 -17.00
C MET A 1 -14.93 8.90 -15.57
N SER A 2 -15.86 8.09 -15.04
CA SER A 2 -16.23 8.12 -13.62
C SER A 2 -15.01 7.75 -12.78
N LYS A 3 -14.83 8.41 -11.63
CA LYS A 3 -13.79 8.06 -10.67
C LYS A 3 -14.27 6.88 -9.81
N PRO A 4 -13.35 6.03 -9.28
CA PRO A 4 -13.71 5.08 -8.25
C PRO A 4 -14.37 5.78 -7.06
N ILE A 5 -15.24 5.05 -6.36
CA ILE A 5 -15.95 5.54 -5.17
C ILE A 5 -15.62 4.59 -4.02
N LEU A 6 -15.18 5.14 -2.88
CA LEU A 6 -14.93 4.37 -1.67
C LEU A 6 -16.23 3.67 -1.23
N GLY A 7 -16.18 2.36 -0.99
CA GLY A 7 -17.37 1.53 -0.71
C GLY A 7 -18.19 1.15 -1.95
N GLY A 8 -17.87 1.67 -3.13
CA GLY A 8 -18.49 1.25 -4.37
C GLY A 8 -18.19 -0.23 -4.66
N ILE A 9 -19.22 -0.97 -5.08
CA ILE A 9 -19.13 -2.39 -5.44
C ILE A 9 -19.16 -2.50 -6.96
N TYR A 10 -18.17 -3.19 -7.50
CA TYR A 10 -17.94 -3.31 -8.92
C TYR A 10 -17.86 -4.78 -9.33
N ARG A 11 -18.46 -5.08 -10.46
CA ARG A 11 -18.26 -6.34 -11.18
C ARG A 11 -17.16 -6.11 -12.20
N ARG A 12 -16.15 -6.98 -12.19
CA ARG A 12 -15.06 -6.93 -13.16
C ARG A 12 -15.02 -8.19 -13.99
N SER A 13 -15.10 -8.03 -15.31
CA SER A 13 -14.92 -9.10 -16.27
C SER A 13 -13.42 -9.35 -16.46
N PHE A 14 -12.98 -10.57 -16.24
CA PHE A 14 -11.63 -11.02 -16.58
C PHE A 14 -11.75 -11.95 -17.78
N PHE A 15 -11.14 -11.60 -18.91
CA PHE A 15 -10.96 -12.53 -20.01
C PHE A 15 -9.78 -13.45 -19.68
N ASN A 16 -9.98 -14.76 -19.79
CA ASN A 16 -8.87 -15.69 -19.86
C ASN A 16 -8.35 -15.67 -21.29
N GLU A 17 -7.21 -15.01 -21.52
CA GLU A 17 -6.56 -14.88 -22.84
C GLU A 17 -6.29 -16.24 -23.52
N LEU A 18 -6.28 -17.33 -22.75
CA LEU A 18 -6.00 -18.68 -23.26
C LEU A 18 -7.22 -19.47 -23.74
N THR A 19 -8.46 -19.10 -23.39
CA THR A 19 -9.62 -19.95 -23.71
C THR A 19 -10.88 -19.25 -24.18
N GLU A 20 -11.00 -17.91 -24.15
CA GLU A 20 -12.22 -17.15 -24.51
C GLU A 20 -13.54 -17.62 -23.86
N ARG A 21 -13.50 -18.60 -22.95
CA ARG A 21 -14.67 -19.42 -22.62
C ARG A 21 -15.15 -19.37 -21.19
N VAL A 22 -14.52 -18.57 -20.32
CA VAL A 22 -15.10 -18.34 -18.99
C VAL A 22 -14.89 -16.91 -18.52
N GLU A 23 -15.98 -16.15 -18.51
CA GLU A 23 -16.04 -14.87 -17.81
C GLU A 23 -16.21 -15.16 -16.31
N TYR A 24 -15.12 -15.09 -15.55
CA TYR A 24 -15.22 -15.06 -14.09
C TYR A 24 -15.38 -13.61 -13.66
N ALA A 25 -16.63 -13.21 -13.44
CA ALA A 25 -16.94 -11.95 -12.80
C ALA A 25 -16.56 -12.04 -11.31
N LYS A 26 -15.59 -11.23 -10.88
CA LYS A 26 -15.32 -11.06 -9.43
C LYS A 26 -15.92 -9.75 -8.96
N THR A 27 -16.69 -9.84 -7.88
CA THR A 27 -17.21 -8.67 -7.18
C THR A 27 -16.10 -8.09 -6.31
N GLN A 28 -15.88 -6.78 -6.45
CA GLN A 28 -14.83 -6.04 -5.76
C GLN A 28 -15.44 -4.81 -5.09
N ARG A 29 -15.11 -4.57 -3.82
CA ARG A 29 -15.49 -3.36 -3.10
C ARG A 29 -14.27 -2.48 -2.91
N ILE A 30 -14.34 -1.22 -3.30
CA ILE A 30 -13.21 -0.30 -3.16
C ILE A 30 -13.05 0.09 -1.69
N VAL A 31 -11.85 -0.11 -1.15
CA VAL A 31 -11.52 0.18 0.27
C VAL A 31 -10.47 1.28 0.46
N GLY A 32 -9.88 1.75 -0.64
CA GLY A 32 -8.97 2.89 -0.70
C GLY A 32 -8.52 3.10 -2.14
N PHE A 33 -8.19 4.33 -2.52
CA PHE A 33 -7.66 4.61 -3.86
C PHE A 33 -7.00 5.99 -3.89
N ASP A 34 -6.18 6.19 -4.91
CA ASP A 34 -5.73 7.51 -5.35
C ASP A 34 -5.81 7.60 -6.88
N GLU A 35 -5.12 8.55 -7.49
CA GLU A 35 -5.10 8.75 -8.94
C GLU A 35 -4.40 7.63 -9.73
N HIS A 36 -3.58 6.80 -9.07
CA HIS A 36 -2.76 5.78 -9.72
C HIS A 36 -3.25 4.36 -9.44
N GLU A 37 -3.62 4.05 -8.19
CA GLU A 37 -4.01 2.69 -7.79
C GLU A 37 -5.30 2.65 -6.96
N ILE A 38 -6.00 1.52 -7.07
CA ILE A 38 -7.12 1.19 -6.20
C ILE A 38 -6.74 0.02 -5.30
N PHE A 39 -7.24 0.04 -4.07
CA PHE A 39 -7.29 -1.10 -3.17
C PHE A 39 -8.73 -1.60 -3.06
N TYR A 40 -8.88 -2.91 -3.13
CA TYR A 40 -10.20 -3.53 -3.10
C TYR A 40 -10.26 -4.76 -2.21
N ASP A 41 -11.43 -4.98 -1.64
CA ASP A 41 -11.85 -6.19 -0.96
C ASP A 41 -12.56 -7.09 -1.98
N ALA A 42 -12.22 -8.37 -2.01
CA ALA A 42 -12.80 -9.32 -2.96
C ALA A 42 -13.90 -10.14 -2.26
N GLN A 43 -15.00 -10.36 -2.97
CA GLN A 43 -16.07 -11.22 -2.49
C GLN A 43 -15.75 -12.69 -2.80
N TRP A 44 -15.92 -13.56 -1.81
CA TRP A 44 -15.85 -15.00 -1.94
C TRP A 44 -17.15 -15.59 -2.49
N SER A 45 -17.12 -16.89 -2.84
CA SER A 45 -18.29 -17.60 -3.37
C SER A 45 -19.44 -17.72 -2.38
N ASP A 46 -19.16 -17.63 -1.09
CA ASP A 46 -20.16 -17.62 0.00
C ASP A 46 -20.70 -16.21 0.31
N LEU A 47 -20.41 -15.24 -0.58
CA LEU A 47 -20.77 -13.82 -0.49
C LEU A 47 -20.05 -13.04 0.62
N SER A 48 -19.16 -13.67 1.39
CA SER A 48 -18.35 -12.98 2.39
C SER A 48 -17.26 -12.13 1.72
N TRP A 49 -16.90 -11.04 2.39
CA TRP A 49 -15.78 -10.20 1.96
C TRP A 49 -14.47 -10.72 2.55
N THR A 50 -13.36 -10.62 1.81
CA THR A 50 -12.04 -11.13 2.23
C THR A 50 -11.57 -10.51 3.54
N PHE A 51 -11.83 -9.23 3.73
CA PHE A 51 -11.26 -8.48 4.85
C PHE A 51 -12.24 -8.23 6.00
N SER A 52 -13.54 -8.31 5.78
CA SER A 52 -14.54 -8.05 6.82
C SER A 52 -14.50 -9.12 7.91
N GLY A 53 -14.36 -8.68 9.16
CA GLY A 53 -14.48 -9.54 10.35
C GLY A 53 -13.18 -10.17 10.87
N ASN A 54 -12.02 -9.91 10.25
CA ASN A 54 -10.73 -10.47 10.72
C ASN A 54 -9.58 -9.45 10.78
N PHE A 55 -9.80 -8.34 11.48
CA PHE A 55 -8.83 -7.25 11.60
C PHE A 55 -7.66 -7.51 12.58
N ASN A 56 -7.75 -8.59 13.36
CA ASN A 56 -6.72 -8.96 14.34
C ASN A 56 -5.52 -9.67 13.70
N ARG A 57 -5.67 -10.15 12.47
CA ARG A 57 -4.60 -10.83 11.72
C ARG A 57 -3.93 -9.88 10.75
N LYS A 58 -2.79 -10.32 10.23
CA LYS A 58 -2.11 -9.67 9.11
C LYS A 58 -2.92 -9.89 7.82
N ALA A 59 -3.10 -8.85 7.04
CA ALA A 59 -3.68 -8.93 5.72
C ALA A 59 -3.00 -7.95 4.76
N TYR A 60 -3.00 -8.29 3.47
CA TYR A 60 -2.50 -7.45 2.40
C TYR A 60 -3.63 -7.10 1.46
N PHE A 61 -3.75 -5.82 1.10
CA PHE A 61 -4.76 -5.40 0.15
C PHE A 61 -4.53 -6.02 -1.21
N TYR A 62 -5.62 -6.40 -1.86
CA TYR A 62 -5.60 -6.53 -3.30
C TYR A 62 -5.58 -5.15 -3.94
N ARG A 63 -4.85 -5.02 -5.04
CA ARG A 63 -4.63 -3.73 -5.69
C ARG A 63 -4.46 -3.86 -7.19
N MET A 64 -4.79 -2.80 -7.92
CA MET A 64 -4.56 -2.66 -9.35
C MET A 64 -4.50 -1.20 -9.77
N SER A 65 -4.00 -0.91 -10.97
CA SER A 65 -4.02 0.46 -11.47
C SER A 65 -5.46 0.96 -11.69
N VAL A 66 -5.69 2.26 -11.45
CA VAL A 66 -6.98 2.92 -11.73
C VAL A 66 -7.36 2.76 -13.20
N LYS A 67 -6.40 2.88 -14.12
CA LYS A 67 -6.63 2.73 -15.57
C LYS A 67 -7.20 1.36 -15.91
N THR A 68 -6.55 0.29 -15.42
CA THR A 68 -6.98 -1.10 -15.68
C THR A 68 -8.28 -1.44 -14.97
N PHE A 69 -8.58 -0.77 -13.84
CA PHE A 69 -9.85 -0.92 -13.16
C PHE A 69 -10.98 -0.29 -13.98
N LEU A 70 -10.86 1.00 -14.31
CA LEU A 70 -11.91 1.76 -14.99
C LEU A 70 -12.20 1.27 -16.42
N SER A 71 -11.27 0.57 -17.07
CA SER A 71 -11.53 0.03 -18.41
C SER A 71 -12.48 -1.17 -18.41
N ASN A 72 -12.57 -1.92 -17.31
CA ASN A 72 -13.20 -3.24 -17.27
C ASN A 72 -14.17 -3.44 -16.09
N ALA A 73 -14.52 -2.37 -15.36
CA ALA A 73 -15.33 -2.45 -14.16
C ALA A 73 -16.68 -1.74 -14.36
N GLU A 74 -17.76 -2.45 -14.00
CA GLU A 74 -19.11 -1.91 -13.93
C GLU A 74 -19.51 -1.75 -12.46
N GLN A 75 -19.96 -0.57 -12.05
CA GLN A 75 -20.48 -0.40 -10.70
C GLN A 75 -21.87 -1.03 -10.59
N ILE A 76 -22.01 -2.02 -9.71
CA ILE A 76 -23.25 -2.79 -9.52
C ILE A 76 -23.90 -2.53 -8.16
N GLY A 77 -23.25 -1.74 -7.30
CA GLY A 77 -23.78 -1.43 -5.98
C GLY A 77 -22.88 -0.51 -5.17
N PHE A 78 -23.24 -0.39 -3.89
CA PHE A 78 -22.53 0.40 -2.91
C PHE A 78 -22.75 -0.18 -1.52
N GLN A 79 -21.68 -0.26 -0.75
CA GLN A 79 -21.71 -0.60 0.66
C GLN A 79 -20.71 0.28 1.38
N GLU A 80 -21.21 1.14 2.26
CA GLU A 80 -20.39 2.07 3.02
C GLU A 80 -19.33 1.33 3.84
N ILE A 81 -18.14 1.93 3.92
CA ILE A 81 -17.07 1.44 4.79
C ILE A 81 -17.49 1.71 6.23
N THR A 82 -17.64 0.64 7.01
CA THR A 82 -18.04 0.77 8.41
C THR A 82 -16.97 1.49 9.23
N ASN A 83 -17.34 2.04 10.39
CA ASN A 83 -16.38 2.67 11.31
C ASN A 83 -15.25 1.73 11.75
N GLU A 84 -15.53 0.43 11.87
CA GLU A 84 -14.52 -0.58 12.18
C GLU A 84 -13.57 -0.78 10.99
N GLU A 85 -14.12 -0.99 9.80
CA GLU A 85 -13.33 -1.09 8.56
C GLU A 85 -12.49 0.17 8.33
N PHE A 86 -13.03 1.36 8.57
CA PHE A 86 -12.30 2.63 8.41
C PHE A 86 -11.05 2.69 9.30
N LYS A 87 -11.15 2.21 10.56
CA LYS A 87 -10.01 2.16 11.49
C LYS A 87 -8.87 1.26 11.01
N HIS A 88 -9.17 0.26 10.18
CA HIS A 88 -8.20 -0.73 9.70
C HIS A 88 -7.73 -0.43 8.28
N PHE A 89 -8.67 -0.15 7.39
CA PHE A 89 -8.39 0.20 6.01
C PHE A 89 -7.62 1.51 5.93
N ARG A 90 -7.97 2.48 6.79
CA ARG A 90 -7.39 3.83 6.82
C ARG A 90 -7.25 4.43 5.43
N PRO A 91 -8.36 4.57 4.68
CA PRO A 91 -8.34 5.20 3.35
C PRO A 91 -7.90 6.67 3.39
N ASP A 92 -7.88 7.28 4.57
CA ASP A 92 -7.35 8.61 4.84
C ASP A 92 -5.81 8.69 4.81
N LEU A 93 -5.12 7.55 4.95
CA LEU A 93 -3.66 7.50 4.90
C LEU A 93 -3.16 7.41 3.46
N PRO A 94 -1.98 8.00 3.16
CA PRO A 94 -1.43 7.93 1.82
C PRO A 94 -1.14 6.47 1.44
N LEU A 95 -1.46 6.11 0.20
CA LEU A 95 -1.11 4.79 -0.36
C LEU A 95 0.40 4.68 -0.61
N ARG A 96 1.08 5.83 -0.75
CA ARG A 96 2.52 5.91 -0.88
C ARG A 96 3.05 7.22 -0.31
N PHE A 97 4.21 7.18 0.36
CA PHE A 97 4.80 8.37 0.97
C PHE A 97 6.33 8.32 0.98
N ALA A 98 6.95 9.45 1.33
CA ALA A 98 8.40 9.64 1.39
C ALA A 98 9.12 9.10 0.14
N ARG A 99 8.58 9.40 -1.05
CA ARG A 99 9.13 8.94 -2.32
C ARG A 99 10.14 9.93 -2.87
N LEU A 100 11.37 9.49 -3.10
CA LEU A 100 12.42 10.32 -3.71
C LEU A 100 13.11 9.53 -4.83
N LYS A 101 13.14 10.11 -6.03
CA LYS A 101 13.74 9.47 -7.21
C LYS A 101 15.27 9.48 -7.19
N GLN A 102 15.86 10.55 -6.67
CA GLN A 102 17.30 10.82 -6.74
C GLN A 102 18.11 10.33 -5.54
N ILE A 103 17.45 9.79 -4.52
CA ILE A 103 18.10 9.29 -3.30
C ILE A 103 17.73 7.82 -3.16
N THR A 104 18.73 6.96 -3.04
CA THR A 104 18.54 5.52 -2.83
C THR A 104 18.63 5.15 -1.34
N TRP A 105 18.24 3.92 -1.00
CA TRP A 105 18.46 3.39 0.35
C TRP A 105 19.94 3.28 0.69
N SER A 106 20.78 2.90 -0.28
CA SER A 106 22.24 2.86 -0.11
C SER A 106 22.82 4.23 0.17
N ASP A 107 22.37 5.29 -0.54
CA ASP A 107 22.80 6.66 -0.27
C ASP A 107 22.51 7.08 1.18
N LEU A 108 21.31 6.75 1.68
CA LEU A 108 20.93 7.08 3.05
C LEU A 108 21.73 6.29 4.08
N ALA A 109 22.08 5.04 3.80
CA ALA A 109 22.90 4.22 4.69
C ALA A 109 24.35 4.74 4.78
N GLU A 110 24.93 5.15 3.66
CA GLU A 110 26.32 5.62 3.60
C GLU A 110 26.48 7.06 4.10
N LYS A 111 25.60 7.96 3.63
CA LYS A 111 25.75 9.41 3.84
C LYS A 111 24.93 9.91 5.03
N GLY A 112 23.89 9.17 5.41
CA GLY A 112 22.93 9.57 6.44
C GLY A 112 21.78 10.42 5.89
N LEU A 113 20.85 10.78 6.79
CA LEU A 113 19.66 11.57 6.47
C LEU A 113 19.93 13.06 6.25
N ASN A 114 21.12 13.56 6.56
CA ASN A 114 21.57 14.93 6.28
C ASN A 114 21.58 15.28 4.77
N THR A 115 21.53 14.27 3.90
CA THR A 115 21.36 14.44 2.46
C THR A 115 19.94 14.86 2.06
N LEU A 116 18.98 14.77 2.97
CA LEU A 116 17.58 15.13 2.77
C LEU A 116 17.29 16.53 3.29
N SER A 117 16.31 17.23 2.69
CA SER A 117 15.95 18.56 3.16
C SER A 117 15.29 18.49 4.56
N PRO A 118 15.56 19.46 5.46
CA PRO A 118 14.92 19.51 6.77
C PRO A 118 13.39 19.56 6.71
N GLU A 119 12.81 20.17 5.68
CA GLU A 119 11.36 20.27 5.47
C GLU A 119 10.75 18.90 5.16
N PHE A 120 11.43 18.10 4.32
CA PHE A 120 11.02 16.74 4.03
C PHE A 120 11.05 15.87 5.29
N LEU A 121 12.12 15.96 6.07
CA LEU A 121 12.28 15.21 7.32
C LEU A 121 11.22 15.56 8.38
N LYS A 122 10.77 16.82 8.41
CA LYS A 122 9.68 17.31 9.29
C LYS A 122 8.28 16.94 8.80
N THR A 123 8.12 16.45 7.57
CA THR A 123 6.81 16.00 7.07
C THR A 123 6.30 14.84 7.92
N THR A 124 4.99 14.82 8.19
CA THR A 124 4.38 13.85 9.11
C THR A 124 3.26 13.05 8.47
N LEU A 125 3.10 11.80 8.91
CA LEU A 125 1.90 11.00 8.74
C LEU A 125 0.96 11.19 9.93
N PRO A 126 -0.35 11.39 9.71
CA PRO A 126 -1.34 11.58 10.78
C PRO A 126 -1.73 10.23 11.41
N ILE A 127 -0.76 9.57 12.03
CA ILE A 127 -0.94 8.29 12.71
C ILE A 127 0.14 8.09 13.79
N PRO A 128 -0.21 7.52 14.96
CA PRO A 128 0.76 7.19 16.02
C PRO A 128 1.70 6.04 15.66
N GLU A 129 1.24 5.05 14.89
CA GLU A 129 1.98 3.81 14.66
C GLU A 129 1.76 3.24 13.26
N ILE A 130 2.82 2.70 12.67
CA ILE A 130 2.78 1.91 11.44
C ILE A 130 3.66 0.68 11.57
N ILE A 131 3.40 -0.33 10.75
CA ILE A 131 4.33 -1.43 10.51
C ILE A 131 5.07 -1.19 9.21
N ILE A 132 6.40 -1.24 9.25
CA ILE A 132 7.25 -1.20 8.06
C ILE A 132 7.73 -2.61 7.76
N VAL A 133 7.52 -3.06 6.53
CA VAL A 133 7.84 -4.41 6.07
C VAL A 133 9.01 -4.34 5.11
N PRO A 134 10.23 -4.70 5.55
CA PRO A 134 11.40 -4.66 4.70
C PRO A 134 11.35 -5.74 3.61
N SER A 135 12.14 -5.54 2.56
CA SER A 135 12.39 -6.59 1.58
C SER A 135 13.42 -7.61 2.10
N GLY A 136 13.16 -8.89 1.82
CA GLY A 136 14.04 -10.02 2.04
C GLY A 136 15.16 -10.10 0.98
N PRO A 137 16.26 -10.85 1.25
CA PRO A 137 17.37 -11.00 0.31
C PRO A 137 16.97 -11.56 -1.05
N LYS A 138 15.89 -12.34 -1.12
CA LYS A 138 15.33 -12.93 -2.35
C LYS A 138 14.07 -12.19 -2.85
N GLY A 139 13.88 -10.94 -2.46
CA GLY A 139 12.74 -10.10 -2.88
C GLY A 139 11.42 -10.34 -2.13
N GLY A 140 11.35 -11.36 -1.27
CA GLY A 140 10.20 -11.63 -0.38
C GLY A 140 9.98 -10.54 0.68
N LEU A 141 8.94 -10.66 1.50
CA LEU A 141 8.69 -9.74 2.62
C LEU A 141 9.30 -10.31 3.90
N LYS A 142 9.99 -9.47 4.69
CA LYS A 142 10.47 -9.84 6.04
C LYS A 142 9.37 -9.64 7.09
N SER A 143 9.70 -9.98 8.34
CA SER A 143 8.93 -9.58 9.51
C SER A 143 8.81 -8.05 9.55
N GLY A 144 7.61 -7.57 9.89
CA GLY A 144 7.37 -6.14 10.01
C GLY A 144 7.99 -5.56 11.28
N ILE A 145 8.49 -4.34 11.19
CA ILE A 145 8.97 -3.54 12.31
C ILE A 145 7.90 -2.53 12.68
N LYS A 146 7.56 -2.46 13.97
CA LYS A 146 6.64 -1.45 14.47
C LYS A 146 7.37 -0.14 14.69
N VAL A 147 6.89 0.93 14.04
CA VAL A 147 7.32 2.31 14.28
C VAL A 147 6.23 3.00 15.07
N SER A 148 6.57 3.55 16.24
CA SER A 148 5.60 4.17 17.15
C SER A 148 6.09 5.56 17.58
N GLY A 149 5.21 6.54 17.53
CA GLY A 149 5.44 7.91 17.97
C GLY A 149 4.32 8.39 18.89
N LYS A 150 4.09 9.71 18.91
CA LYS A 150 2.97 10.32 19.63
C LYS A 150 1.74 10.35 18.73
N GLU A 151 1.27 11.53 18.32
CA GLU A 151 0.07 11.66 17.47
C GLU A 151 0.39 11.46 16.00
N ASN A 152 1.52 12.00 15.54
CA ASN A 152 1.96 11.95 14.15
C ASN A 152 3.39 11.41 14.08
N LEU A 153 3.66 10.57 13.07
CA LEU A 153 5.00 10.06 12.78
C LEU A 153 5.69 10.97 11.76
N ASN A 154 6.85 11.51 12.10
CA ASN A 154 7.66 12.26 11.14
C ASN A 154 8.46 11.32 10.23
N PHE A 155 8.80 11.79 9.03
CA PHE A 155 9.54 11.01 8.05
C PHE A 155 10.96 10.69 8.53
N GLN A 156 11.59 11.59 9.28
CA GLN A 156 12.91 11.34 9.86
C GLN A 156 12.94 10.06 10.70
N PHE A 157 12.05 9.94 11.68
CA PHE A 157 11.98 8.81 12.60
C PHE A 157 11.60 7.51 11.90
N ILE A 158 10.71 7.60 10.90
CA ILE A 158 10.35 6.47 10.03
C ILE A 158 11.60 5.97 9.28
N LEU A 159 12.36 6.86 8.66
CA LEU A 159 13.57 6.53 7.89
C LEU A 159 14.68 5.98 8.79
N GLU A 160 14.95 6.62 9.94
CA GLU A 160 15.94 6.14 10.93
C GLU A 160 15.61 4.73 11.39
N THR A 161 14.34 4.49 11.79
CA THR A 161 13.89 3.16 12.22
C THR A 161 14.00 2.13 11.10
N THR A 162 13.72 2.54 9.85
CA THR A 162 13.84 1.67 8.68
C THR A 162 15.30 1.29 8.44
N LEU A 163 16.21 2.25 8.33
CA LEU A 163 17.63 2.02 8.07
C LEU A 163 18.27 1.13 9.14
N ASN A 164 17.97 1.38 10.42
CA ASN A 164 18.47 0.57 11.53
C ASN A 164 17.95 -0.88 11.53
N SER A 165 16.90 -1.17 10.77
CA SER A 165 16.24 -2.48 10.71
C SER A 165 16.51 -3.25 9.42
N MET A 166 17.13 -2.62 8.44
CA MET A 166 17.49 -3.24 7.17
C MET A 166 18.77 -4.05 7.34
N ASP A 167 18.79 -5.27 6.80
CA ASP A 167 20.03 -6.02 6.67
C ASP A 167 20.73 -5.53 5.39
N ASN A 168 21.96 -5.05 5.52
CA ASN A 168 22.81 -4.60 4.41
C ASN A 168 22.14 -3.55 3.49
N PRO A 169 21.65 -2.41 4.03
CA PRO A 169 20.96 -1.39 3.25
C PRO A 169 21.79 -0.81 2.09
N GLU A 170 23.12 -0.82 2.21
CA GLU A 170 24.05 -0.45 1.14
C GLU A 170 23.94 -1.34 -0.11
N ASN A 171 23.50 -2.59 0.06
CA ASN A 171 23.29 -3.55 -1.03
C ASN A 171 21.84 -3.58 -1.55
N TYR A 172 20.95 -2.74 -1.00
CA TYR A 172 19.55 -2.69 -1.43
C TYR A 172 19.39 -1.70 -2.58
N SER A 173 19.21 -2.23 -3.80
CA SER A 173 19.34 -1.44 -5.03
C SER A 173 18.05 -1.25 -5.86
N PRO A 174 16.89 -0.83 -5.28
CA PRO A 174 15.87 -0.20 -6.10
C PRO A 174 16.27 1.25 -6.40
N SER A 175 15.87 1.77 -7.57
CA SER A 175 16.07 3.18 -7.91
C SER A 175 15.18 4.06 -7.03
N GLY A 176 15.78 4.95 -6.25
CA GLY A 176 15.08 5.84 -5.33
C GLY A 176 14.69 5.17 -3.99
N ILE A 177 13.89 5.88 -3.20
CA ILE A 177 13.22 5.35 -2.00
C ILE A 177 11.72 5.59 -2.07
N GLY A 178 10.97 4.80 -1.30
CA GLY A 178 9.54 4.98 -1.11
C GLY A 178 8.94 3.96 -0.16
N TYR A 179 7.82 4.35 0.46
CA TYR A 179 6.97 3.46 1.24
C TYR A 179 5.63 3.30 0.55
N PHE A 180 5.13 2.07 0.52
CA PHE A 180 3.92 1.72 -0.23
C PHE A 180 2.99 0.90 0.65
N ARG A 181 1.71 1.28 0.67
CA ARG A 181 0.71 0.69 1.54
C ARG A 181 0.53 -0.77 1.15
N LEU A 182 0.64 -1.63 2.15
CA LEU A 182 0.57 -3.08 1.99
C LEU A 182 -0.76 -3.62 2.53
N GLY A 183 -1.18 -3.16 3.70
CA GLY A 183 -2.37 -3.67 4.39
C GLY A 183 -2.38 -3.27 5.86
N TRP A 184 -2.53 -4.25 6.74
CA TRP A 184 -2.39 -4.09 8.18
C TRP A 184 -1.78 -5.33 8.85
N ASP A 185 -1.29 -5.15 10.07
CA ASP A 185 -0.84 -6.24 10.96
C ASP A 185 -1.30 -5.91 12.38
N LYS A 186 -2.09 -6.80 13.00
CA LYS A 186 -2.71 -6.59 14.32
C LYS A 186 -3.33 -5.20 14.48
N ARG A 187 -4.17 -4.81 13.51
CA ARG A 187 -4.87 -3.50 13.42
C ARG A 187 -3.99 -2.28 13.08
N ILE A 188 -2.68 -2.45 12.93
CA ILE A 188 -1.76 -1.37 12.60
C ILE A 188 -1.56 -1.33 11.07
N PRO A 189 -1.79 -0.19 10.41
CA PRO A 189 -1.42 0.04 9.02
C PRO A 189 -0.01 -0.43 8.68
N SER A 190 0.14 -1.21 7.61
CA SER A 190 1.44 -1.73 7.19
C SER A 190 1.85 -1.21 5.83
N TYR A 191 3.13 -0.84 5.71
CA TYR A 191 3.78 -0.37 4.50
C TYR A 191 4.98 -1.23 4.19
N TYR A 192 5.25 -1.50 2.92
CA TYR A 192 6.52 -2.12 2.52
C TYR A 192 7.48 -1.07 1.95
N ILE A 193 8.78 -1.34 2.07
CA ILE A 193 9.83 -0.50 1.48
C ILE A 193 10.05 -0.86 0.00
N GLY A 194 10.23 0.15 -0.83
CA GLY A 194 10.56 0.00 -2.25
C GLY A 194 11.40 1.15 -2.76
N GLY A 195 11.54 1.26 -4.09
CA GLY A 195 12.18 2.41 -4.72
C GLY A 195 11.21 3.59 -4.85
N TYR A 196 11.50 4.48 -5.80
CA TYR A 196 10.57 5.53 -6.23
C TYR A 196 9.29 4.96 -6.86
N ILE A 197 9.46 3.88 -7.63
CA ILE A 197 8.38 3.07 -8.19
C ILE A 197 8.18 1.83 -7.31
N ASP A 198 6.92 1.50 -7.11
CA ASP A 198 6.50 0.37 -6.30
C ASP A 198 6.74 -0.96 -7.04
N LYS A 199 6.63 -2.11 -6.34
CA LYS A 199 6.85 -3.42 -6.97
C LYS A 199 5.80 -3.79 -8.03
N ALA A 200 4.61 -3.18 -7.99
CA ALA A 200 3.56 -3.45 -8.97
C ALA A 200 3.73 -2.63 -10.27
N GLY A 201 4.52 -1.57 -10.27
CA GLY A 201 4.83 -0.78 -11.46
C GLY A 201 3.64 0.02 -11.99
N PHE A 202 2.65 0.35 -11.15
CA PHE A 202 1.48 1.12 -11.59
C PHE A 202 1.74 2.62 -11.73
N LEU A 203 2.91 3.07 -11.29
CA LEU A 203 3.41 4.42 -11.52
C LEU A 203 4.09 4.44 -12.89
N ILE A 204 3.43 5.05 -13.87
CA ILE A 204 4.05 5.38 -15.16
C ILE A 204 4.42 6.86 -15.05
N ASP A 205 5.72 7.15 -15.19
CA ASP A 205 6.25 8.52 -15.28
C ASP A 205 5.72 9.25 -16.53
#